data_AF-A0A3Q2WD91-F1
#
_entry.id   AF-A0A3Q2WD91-F1
#
_cell.length_a   1.000
_cell.length_b   1.000
_cell.length_c   1.000
_cell.angle_alpha   90.00
_cell.angle_beta   90.00
_cell.angle_gamma   90.00
#
_symmetry.space_group_name_H-M   'P 1'
#
loop_
_entity.id
_entity.type
_entity.pdbx_description
1 polymer ?
#
loop_
_entity_poly.entity_id
_entity_poly.type
_entity_poly.pdbx_seq_one_letter_code
_entity_poly.pdbx_strand_id
1 'polypeptide(L)'
;MNKYECVCGVQVKLAAGHKFDRDVELLIYYKDAHQPTAVVEAGQASAEPGSLMGDPVVMVSLYPEFTQSVMSSTASCGEFVFLMDRSGSMSNTRIRSAKDTLLLLLKSLPIGCYFNIYSFGSRYEHIFLKSVEYSQQTMEEALKKVEQMEADLGGTEILEPIKHIYSQPCIPNQPRQLFVFTDGEVGNTKEVIDQVKKNSGSHRCFSFGIGEGASSALINGMAKEGGGHAQFITGTDRMQPKVMQSLHFSLQPAVEDVSVTWDLPKGSTITVLSPPITSLFQGQRSLIYAQLTGQSSEAAEGCVTVKYSLAGHPSENQLHFSLRPAADSGLIVHRLAARTLICLLEMEAENNQEKEEVKKKVVHLSVQSGVSSSFTAFIAVNKDNNKEIQGPLLHRDIPMPDVYRSCTSFVCDSAAIFEEIETEDRCLMDFCCLYSMDGEFPPAKKPLRDPLLQLVSLQKASGCWLLDPALAAALGKTNQEVEKSKPEKASSEVWATILALIWLHGFKMDAKDEWELLAAKAVSWLSAQKAPSVTECVEAGNILLGCSVQKTALGL
;
A
#
# COMPACT_ATOMS: atom_id res chain seq x y z
N MET A 1 40.79 14.31 -3.18
CA MET A 1 39.87 13.59 -4.08
C MET A 1 38.72 14.53 -4.41
N ASN A 2 38.43 14.74 -5.69
CA ASN A 2 37.37 15.68 -6.09
C ASN A 2 36.01 14.98 -5.98
N LYS A 3 35.20 15.35 -4.97
CA LYS A 3 33.77 15.04 -4.98
C LYS A 3 33.11 15.95 -6.02
N TYR A 4 32.65 15.38 -7.12
CA TYR A 4 31.77 16.07 -8.06
C TYR A 4 30.34 15.94 -7.55
N GLU A 5 29.78 17.01 -6.98
CA GLU A 5 28.32 17.10 -6.82
C GLU A 5 27.70 17.24 -8.22
N CYS A 6 27.18 16.14 -8.75
CA CYS A 6 26.43 16.17 -9.99
C CYS A 6 25.02 16.70 -9.69
N VAL A 7 24.86 18.03 -9.71
CA VAL A 7 23.54 18.67 -9.76
C VAL A 7 22.96 18.44 -11.16
N CYS A 8 22.41 17.24 -11.37
CA CYS A 8 21.78 16.85 -12.63
C CYS A 8 20.42 17.52 -12.78
N GLY A 9 20.42 18.76 -13.27
CA GLY A 9 19.20 19.48 -13.66
C GLY A 9 18.52 18.83 -14.87
N VAL A 10 17.50 18.00 -14.64
CA VAL A 10 16.68 17.41 -15.71
C VAL A 10 15.51 18.35 -16.02
N GLN A 11 15.51 18.96 -17.20
CA GLN A 11 14.38 19.77 -17.68
C GLN A 11 13.51 18.96 -18.64
N VAL A 12 12.32 18.55 -18.18
CA VAL A 12 11.29 17.93 -19.03
C VAL A 12 10.37 19.04 -19.57
N LYS A 13 10.02 18.97 -20.86
CA LYS A 13 9.02 19.86 -21.49
C LYS A 13 8.04 19.03 -22.29
N LEU A 14 6.74 19.27 -22.07
CA LEU A 14 5.68 18.73 -22.90
C LEU A 14 5.63 19.49 -24.23
N ALA A 15 5.41 18.77 -25.33
CA ALA A 15 5.33 19.36 -26.66
C ALA A 15 4.08 20.23 -26.83
N ALA A 16 4.16 21.27 -27.66
CA ALA A 16 3.03 22.12 -27.98
C ALA A 16 1.87 21.29 -28.59
N GLY A 17 0.65 21.52 -28.10
CA GLY A 17 -0.54 20.74 -28.48
C GLY A 17 -0.85 19.55 -27.57
N HIS A 18 -0.03 19.28 -26.54
CA HIS A 18 -0.41 18.35 -25.48
C HIS A 18 -1.69 18.80 -24.78
N LYS A 19 -2.59 17.84 -24.51
CA LYS A 19 -3.80 18.04 -23.73
C LYS A 19 -3.58 17.40 -22.37
N PHE A 20 -3.93 18.12 -21.30
CA PHE A 20 -3.98 17.59 -19.93
C PHE A 20 -5.24 16.70 -19.75
N ASP A 21 -5.39 15.70 -20.62
CA ASP A 21 -6.48 14.72 -20.65
C ASP A 21 -6.08 13.34 -20.09
N ARG A 22 -4.86 13.24 -19.57
CA ARG A 22 -4.23 12.06 -18.98
C ARG A 22 -3.09 12.49 -18.06
N ASP A 23 -2.67 11.58 -17.18
CA ASP A 23 -1.51 11.78 -16.33
C ASP A 23 -0.18 11.71 -17.10
N VAL A 24 0.84 12.37 -16.56
CA VAL A 24 2.21 12.36 -17.08
C VAL A 24 3.13 11.80 -16.01
N GLU A 25 3.55 10.55 -16.19
CA GLU A 25 4.47 9.88 -15.26
C GLU A 25 5.93 10.16 -15.62
N LEU A 26 6.75 10.44 -14.62
CA LEU A 26 8.19 10.65 -14.76
C LEU A 26 8.95 9.70 -13.82
N LEU A 27 9.51 8.63 -14.38
CA LEU A 27 10.30 7.65 -13.64
C LEU A 27 11.77 8.10 -13.55
N ILE A 28 12.29 8.25 -12.33
CA ILE A 28 13.66 8.70 -12.06
C ILE A 28 14.44 7.58 -11.40
N TYR A 29 15.46 7.09 -12.09
CA TYR A 29 16.34 6.01 -11.63
C TYR A 29 17.66 6.58 -11.11
N TYR A 30 18.02 6.21 -9.88
CA TYR A 30 19.26 6.65 -9.22
C TYR A 30 20.34 5.57 -9.41
N LYS A 31 21.54 5.97 -9.85
CA LYS A 31 22.65 5.04 -10.08
C LYS A 31 23.12 4.36 -8.79
N ASP A 32 23.19 5.13 -7.72
CA ASP A 32 23.66 4.72 -6.40
C ASP A 32 22.50 4.70 -5.40
N ALA A 33 21.33 4.20 -5.82
CA ALA A 33 20.06 4.30 -5.10
C ALA A 33 20.11 3.84 -3.64
N HIS A 34 20.96 2.84 -3.35
CA HIS A 34 21.07 2.19 -2.05
C HIS A 34 22.09 2.83 -1.10
N GLN A 35 22.89 3.78 -1.57
CA GLN A 35 23.79 4.52 -0.69
C GLN A 35 22.96 5.47 0.21
N PRO A 36 23.10 5.41 1.55
CA PRO A 36 22.50 6.40 2.44
C PRO A 36 22.95 7.81 2.06
N THR A 37 22.03 8.77 2.09
CA THR A 37 22.31 10.17 1.79
C THR A 37 21.76 11.09 2.87
N ALA A 38 22.43 12.21 3.11
CA ALA A 38 21.96 13.24 4.03
C ALA A 38 22.06 14.60 3.33
N VAL A 39 21.00 15.40 3.47
CA VAL A 39 20.91 16.78 2.98
C VAL A 39 20.70 17.68 4.18
N VAL A 40 21.54 18.71 4.33
CA VAL A 40 21.36 19.76 5.33
C VAL A 40 20.86 21.01 4.61
N GLU A 41 19.68 21.50 4.96
CA GLU A 41 19.09 22.74 4.43
C GLU A 41 19.26 23.87 5.45
N ALA A 42 19.53 25.09 4.96
CA ALA A 42 19.68 26.26 5.82
C ALA A 42 18.32 26.78 6.29
N GLY A 43 18.25 27.18 7.56
CA GLY A 43 17.09 27.92 8.09
C GLY A 43 16.94 29.31 7.47
N GLN A 44 15.73 29.85 7.59
CA GLN A 44 15.39 31.19 7.12
C GLN A 44 15.93 32.25 8.10
N ALA A 45 16.83 33.11 7.62
CA ALA A 45 17.48 34.14 8.46
C ALA A 45 16.55 35.17 9.12
N SER A 46 15.28 35.24 8.72
CA SER A 46 14.25 36.10 9.35
C SER A 46 13.32 35.36 10.31
N ALA A 47 13.49 34.05 10.51
CA ALA A 47 12.75 33.26 11.50
C ALA A 47 13.42 33.34 12.88
N GLU A 48 12.68 32.97 13.92
CA GLU A 48 13.18 33.00 15.29
C GLU A 48 14.27 31.91 15.50
N PRO A 49 15.45 32.25 16.05
CA PRO A 49 16.48 31.25 16.37
C PRO A 49 15.94 30.20 17.35
N GLY A 50 16.25 28.92 17.15
CA GLY A 50 15.65 27.82 17.93
C GLY A 50 14.33 27.29 17.37
N SER A 51 13.70 28.00 16.43
CA SER A 51 12.49 27.51 15.73
C SER A 51 12.87 26.57 14.59
N LEU A 52 11.95 25.67 14.22
CA LEU A 52 12.11 24.76 13.08
C LEU A 52 12.47 25.49 11.79
N MET A 53 11.98 26.72 11.59
CA MET A 53 12.24 27.52 10.39
C MET A 53 13.51 28.38 10.47
N GLY A 54 14.11 28.55 11.65
CA GLY A 54 15.32 29.36 11.85
C GLY A 54 16.61 28.53 11.90
N ASP A 55 16.52 27.31 12.42
CA ASP A 55 17.66 26.40 12.56
C ASP A 55 17.82 25.48 11.34
N PRO A 56 19.03 25.01 10.98
CA PRO A 56 19.21 24.06 9.89
C PRO A 56 18.49 22.72 10.13
N VAL A 57 17.96 22.12 9.06
CA VAL A 57 17.28 20.82 9.10
C VAL A 57 18.06 19.80 8.27
N VAL A 58 18.27 18.62 8.84
CA VAL A 58 18.88 17.45 8.20
C VAL A 58 17.78 16.49 7.76
N MET A 59 17.80 16.08 6.49
CA MET A 59 17.04 14.93 5.99
C MET A 59 18.02 13.80 5.68
N VAL A 60 17.87 12.67 6.36
CA VAL A 60 18.57 11.42 6.04
C VAL A 60 17.64 10.53 5.24
N SER A 61 18.12 10.03 4.10
CA SER A 61 17.41 9.09 3.22
C SER A 61 18.11 7.74 3.23
N LEU A 62 17.39 6.72 3.68
CA LEU A 62 17.81 5.32 3.71
C LEU A 62 17.01 4.53 2.66
N TYR A 63 17.67 3.70 1.86
CA TYR A 63 17.03 2.85 0.86
C TYR A 63 17.73 1.48 0.85
N PRO A 64 17.45 0.61 1.83
CA PRO A 64 18.28 -0.56 2.10
C PRO A 64 18.29 -1.55 0.93
N GLU A 65 19.44 -2.20 0.77
CA GLU A 65 19.65 -3.36 -0.09
C GLU A 65 20.19 -4.49 0.79
N PHE A 66 19.60 -5.68 0.67
CA PHE A 66 20.01 -6.86 1.41
C PHE A 66 20.56 -7.91 0.45
N THR A 67 21.56 -8.66 0.92
CA THR A 67 22.19 -9.70 0.10
C THR A 67 21.20 -10.83 -0.24
N GLN A 68 21.28 -11.35 -1.46
CA GLN A 68 20.37 -12.39 -1.95
C GLN A 68 20.35 -13.64 -1.05
N SER A 69 21.46 -13.98 -0.40
CA SER A 69 21.56 -15.07 0.58
C SER A 69 20.70 -14.88 1.82
N VAL A 70 20.53 -13.64 2.29
CA VAL A 70 19.67 -13.32 3.43
C VAL A 70 18.21 -13.24 2.97
N MET A 71 17.96 -12.63 1.81
CA MET A 71 16.62 -12.55 1.22
C MET A 71 16.00 -13.91 0.90
N SER A 72 16.80 -14.90 0.48
CA SER A 72 16.31 -16.25 0.22
C SER A 72 16.08 -17.10 1.47
N SER A 73 16.56 -16.69 2.65
CA SER A 73 16.46 -17.48 3.88
C SER A 73 15.03 -17.64 4.43
N THR A 74 14.15 -16.66 4.16
CA THR A 74 12.74 -16.67 4.62
C THR A 74 11.71 -16.73 3.50
N ALA A 75 12.13 -16.65 2.23
CA ALA A 75 11.24 -16.45 1.08
C ALA A 75 10.17 -17.55 0.85
N SER A 76 10.32 -18.71 1.50
CA SER A 76 9.38 -19.84 1.43
C SER A 76 8.63 -20.12 2.76
N CYS A 77 8.79 -19.27 3.78
CA CYS A 77 8.25 -19.52 5.12
C CYS A 77 7.50 -18.29 5.66
N GLY A 78 6.27 -18.49 6.12
CA GLY A 78 5.40 -17.49 6.71
C GLY A 78 4.02 -18.06 7.03
N GLU A 79 3.34 -17.48 8.02
CA GLU A 79 1.93 -17.75 8.29
C GLU A 79 1.10 -16.54 7.86
N PHE A 80 0.42 -16.62 6.71
CA PHE A 80 -0.29 -15.51 6.08
C PHE A 80 -1.77 -15.48 6.51
N VAL A 81 -2.13 -14.53 7.35
CA VAL A 81 -3.50 -14.37 7.85
C VAL A 81 -4.13 -13.14 7.22
N PHE A 82 -5.17 -13.35 6.41
CA PHE A 82 -5.92 -12.28 5.76
C PHE A 82 -7.19 -11.98 6.55
N LEU A 83 -7.36 -10.75 7.03
CA LEU A 83 -8.54 -10.27 7.76
C LEU A 83 -9.32 -9.29 6.87
N MET A 84 -10.45 -9.77 6.34
CA MET A 84 -11.26 -9.06 5.35
C MET A 84 -12.48 -8.39 5.98
N ASP A 85 -12.61 -7.08 5.82
CA ASP A 85 -13.84 -6.37 6.16
C ASP A 85 -14.99 -6.71 5.19
N ARG A 86 -16.15 -7.03 5.76
CA ARG A 86 -17.43 -7.31 5.09
C ARG A 86 -18.57 -6.50 5.72
N SER A 87 -18.24 -5.37 6.34
CA SER A 87 -19.19 -4.32 6.74
C SER A 87 -20.06 -3.86 5.56
N GLY A 88 -21.19 -3.21 5.83
CA GLY A 88 -22.06 -2.67 4.77
C GLY A 88 -21.42 -1.59 3.90
N SER A 89 -20.46 -0.85 4.45
CA SER A 89 -19.67 0.19 3.76
C SER A 89 -18.73 -0.41 2.70
N MET A 90 -18.30 -1.66 2.87
CA MET A 90 -17.53 -2.44 1.87
C MET A 90 -18.34 -2.92 0.66
N SER A 91 -19.61 -2.54 0.52
CA SER A 91 -20.49 -2.99 -0.58
C SER A 91 -20.02 -2.59 -1.99
N ASN A 92 -20.72 -3.13 -3.00
CA ASN A 92 -20.51 -2.84 -4.42
C ASN A 92 -19.11 -3.19 -4.96
N THR A 93 -18.31 -2.19 -5.36
CA THR A 93 -17.00 -2.38 -6.01
C THR A 93 -15.90 -2.68 -5.00
N ARG A 94 -16.01 -2.23 -3.74
CA ARG A 94 -14.99 -2.44 -2.70
C ARG A 94 -14.79 -3.93 -2.42
N ILE A 95 -15.85 -4.64 -2.04
CA ILE A 95 -15.80 -6.10 -1.79
C ILE A 95 -15.40 -6.91 -3.04
N ARG A 96 -15.77 -6.47 -4.25
CA ARG A 96 -15.33 -7.13 -5.51
C ARG A 96 -13.82 -6.98 -5.71
N SER A 97 -13.29 -5.76 -5.57
CA SER A 97 -11.86 -5.47 -5.65
C SER A 97 -11.06 -6.21 -4.58
N ALA A 98 -11.60 -6.29 -3.35
CA ALA A 98 -11.03 -7.05 -2.25
C ALA A 98 -10.99 -8.57 -2.55
N LYS A 99 -12.04 -9.14 -3.14
CA LYS A 99 -12.08 -10.56 -3.57
C LYS A 99 -11.08 -10.87 -4.68
N ASP A 100 -11.00 -10.03 -5.70
CA ASP A 100 -10.05 -10.21 -6.80
C ASP A 100 -8.60 -10.01 -6.34
N THR A 101 -8.36 -9.12 -5.38
CA THR A 101 -7.05 -8.96 -4.73
C THR A 101 -6.69 -10.16 -3.85
N LEU A 102 -7.64 -10.70 -3.08
CA LEU A 102 -7.44 -11.90 -2.26
C LEU A 102 -7.20 -13.15 -3.12
N LEU A 103 -7.85 -13.26 -4.28
CA LEU A 103 -7.51 -14.25 -5.30
C LEU A 103 -6.04 -14.12 -5.74
N LEU A 104 -5.59 -12.91 -6.07
CA LEU A 104 -4.21 -12.66 -6.50
C LEU A 104 -3.20 -13.02 -5.40
N LEU A 105 -3.45 -12.60 -4.15
CA LEU A 105 -2.64 -12.95 -2.98
C LEU A 105 -2.53 -14.47 -2.80
N LEU A 106 -3.66 -15.18 -2.75
CA LEU A 106 -3.70 -16.64 -2.57
C LEU A 106 -3.01 -17.39 -3.71
N LYS A 107 -3.03 -16.85 -4.94
CA LYS A 107 -2.28 -17.43 -6.07
C LYS A 107 -0.79 -17.11 -6.02
N SER A 108 -0.39 -15.99 -5.42
CA SER A 108 1.02 -15.57 -5.29
C SER A 108 1.73 -16.09 -4.03
N LEU A 109 1.02 -16.73 -3.08
CA LEU A 109 1.64 -17.35 -1.90
C LEU A 109 2.70 -18.41 -2.29
N PRO A 110 3.83 -18.49 -1.55
CA PRO A 110 4.87 -19.48 -1.80
C PRO A 110 4.47 -20.88 -1.34
N ILE A 111 5.10 -21.92 -1.90
CA ILE A 111 4.96 -23.29 -1.42
C ILE A 111 5.67 -23.47 -0.08
N GLY A 112 5.03 -24.17 0.87
CA GLY A 112 5.56 -24.43 2.22
C GLY A 112 5.16 -23.40 3.29
N CYS A 113 4.35 -22.40 2.92
CA CYS A 113 3.74 -21.47 3.87
C CYS A 113 2.43 -22.02 4.47
N TYR A 114 1.97 -21.35 5.53
CA TYR A 114 0.66 -21.56 6.14
C TYR A 114 -0.22 -20.35 5.87
N PHE A 115 -1.54 -20.53 5.83
CA PHE A 115 -2.46 -19.41 5.68
C PHE A 115 -3.81 -19.62 6.37
N ASN A 116 -4.50 -18.52 6.65
CA ASN A 116 -5.92 -18.52 7.02
C ASN A 116 -6.59 -17.23 6.50
N ILE A 117 -7.92 -17.27 6.40
CA ILE A 117 -8.73 -16.13 6.01
C ILE A 117 -9.82 -15.93 7.05
N TYR A 118 -9.80 -14.77 7.69
CA TYR A 118 -10.83 -14.26 8.56
C TYR A 118 -11.66 -13.23 7.80
N SER A 119 -12.91 -13.06 8.21
CA SER A 119 -13.73 -11.94 7.79
C SER A 119 -14.46 -11.36 8.96
N PHE A 120 -14.74 -10.05 8.94
CA PHE A 120 -15.38 -9.38 10.06
C PHE A 120 -16.42 -8.35 9.62
N GLY A 121 -17.31 -8.04 10.55
CA GLY A 121 -18.27 -6.97 10.52
C GLY A 121 -18.80 -6.78 11.95
N SER A 122 -20.11 -6.80 12.20
CA SER A 122 -20.66 -6.94 13.57
C SER A 122 -20.35 -8.30 14.23
N ARG A 123 -19.92 -9.29 13.44
CA ARG A 123 -19.44 -10.61 13.88
C ARG A 123 -18.20 -10.97 13.06
N TYR A 124 -17.42 -11.95 13.49
CA TYR A 124 -16.33 -12.48 12.68
C TYR A 124 -16.52 -13.96 12.33
N GLU A 125 -15.97 -14.33 11.17
CA GLU A 125 -16.02 -15.66 10.57
C GLU A 125 -14.59 -16.04 10.15
N HIS A 126 -14.29 -17.33 10.01
CA HIS A 126 -12.99 -17.81 9.51
C HIS A 126 -13.14 -19.05 8.62
N ILE A 127 -12.29 -19.17 7.60
CA ILE A 127 -12.34 -20.29 6.65
C ILE A 127 -11.86 -21.59 7.31
N PHE A 128 -10.81 -21.52 8.13
CA PHE A 128 -10.22 -22.66 8.83
C PHE A 128 -10.11 -22.36 10.35
N LEU A 129 -10.30 -23.37 11.20
CA LEU A 129 -10.21 -23.23 12.67
C LEU A 129 -8.81 -22.78 13.14
N LYS A 130 -7.78 -23.16 12.37
CA LYS A 130 -6.38 -22.77 12.53
C LYS A 130 -5.77 -22.63 11.14
N SER A 131 -4.66 -21.90 11.03
CA SER A 131 -3.93 -21.77 9.76
C SER A 131 -3.48 -23.14 9.23
N VAL A 132 -3.71 -23.36 7.94
CA VAL A 132 -3.44 -24.62 7.24
C VAL A 132 -2.29 -24.45 6.25
N GLU A 133 -1.60 -25.55 5.93
CA GLU A 133 -0.56 -25.54 4.92
C GLU A 133 -1.13 -25.17 3.54
N TYR A 134 -0.38 -24.36 2.79
CA TYR A 134 -0.76 -23.96 1.45
C TYR A 134 -0.58 -25.11 0.44
N SER A 135 -1.70 -25.64 -0.02
CA SER A 135 -1.79 -26.79 -0.94
C SER A 135 -2.85 -26.56 -2.00
N GLN A 136 -2.91 -27.40 -3.04
CA GLN A 136 -3.97 -27.30 -4.04
C GLN A 136 -5.38 -27.40 -3.43
N GLN A 137 -5.58 -28.33 -2.49
CA GLN A 137 -6.86 -28.58 -1.85
C GLN A 137 -7.29 -27.42 -0.94
N THR A 138 -6.39 -26.96 -0.07
CA THR A 138 -6.69 -25.85 0.86
C THR A 138 -6.88 -24.52 0.12
N MET A 139 -6.11 -24.27 -0.95
CA MET A 139 -6.31 -23.13 -1.84
C MET A 139 -7.67 -23.19 -2.56
N GLU A 140 -8.07 -24.33 -3.13
CA GLU A 140 -9.36 -24.48 -3.81
C GLU A 140 -10.55 -24.32 -2.84
N GLU A 141 -10.46 -24.86 -1.62
CA GLU A 141 -11.49 -24.65 -0.58
C GLU A 141 -11.62 -23.16 -0.21
N ALA A 142 -10.48 -22.48 0.02
CA ALA A 142 -10.48 -21.06 0.36
C ALA A 142 -11.07 -20.21 -0.77
N LEU A 143 -10.63 -20.41 -2.01
CA LEU A 143 -11.12 -19.67 -3.18
C LEU A 143 -12.63 -19.87 -3.40
N LYS A 144 -13.17 -21.05 -3.13
CA LYS A 144 -14.62 -21.30 -3.21
C LYS A 144 -15.42 -20.44 -2.22
N LYS A 145 -14.92 -20.26 -0.99
CA LYS A 145 -15.57 -19.38 0.01
C LYS A 145 -15.33 -17.89 -0.32
N VAL A 146 -14.15 -17.52 -0.81
CA VAL A 146 -13.83 -16.14 -1.23
C VAL A 146 -14.75 -15.67 -2.36
N GLU A 147 -14.98 -16.49 -3.39
CA GLU A 147 -15.91 -16.17 -4.50
C GLU A 147 -17.36 -15.93 -3.99
N GLN A 148 -17.73 -16.47 -2.83
CA GLN A 148 -19.04 -16.29 -2.17
C GLN A 148 -19.12 -15.11 -1.18
N MET A 149 -18.01 -14.40 -0.90
CA MET A 149 -18.04 -13.27 0.05
C MET A 149 -18.87 -12.10 -0.46
N GLU A 150 -19.68 -11.50 0.41
CA GLU A 150 -20.43 -10.27 0.18
C GLU A 150 -20.29 -9.33 1.40
N ALA A 151 -20.83 -8.12 1.29
CA ALA A 151 -20.78 -7.07 2.33
C ALA A 151 -22.01 -7.18 3.27
N ASP A 152 -22.08 -8.28 4.00
CA ASP A 152 -23.27 -8.79 4.72
C ASP A 152 -23.01 -9.06 6.22
N LEU A 153 -21.85 -8.66 6.76
CA LEU A 153 -21.50 -8.89 8.17
C LEU A 153 -21.93 -7.75 9.11
N GLY A 154 -22.42 -6.61 8.60
CA GLY A 154 -23.03 -5.54 9.39
C GLY A 154 -22.12 -4.31 9.61
N GLY A 155 -21.85 -3.98 10.87
CA GLY A 155 -20.90 -2.94 11.30
C GLY A 155 -19.44 -3.40 11.21
N THR A 156 -18.55 -2.88 12.07
CA THR A 156 -17.08 -2.93 11.85
C THR A 156 -16.28 -3.30 13.14
N GLU A 157 -16.61 -4.42 13.77
CA GLU A 157 -16.00 -4.89 15.04
C GLU A 157 -14.68 -5.66 14.82
N ILE A 158 -13.61 -4.91 14.53
CA ILE A 158 -12.29 -5.48 14.20
C ILE A 158 -11.48 -6.02 15.40
N LEU A 159 -11.78 -5.56 16.62
CA LEU A 159 -10.96 -5.84 17.80
C LEU A 159 -10.99 -7.32 18.22
N GLU A 160 -12.17 -7.95 18.21
CA GLU A 160 -12.33 -9.35 18.61
C GLU A 160 -11.68 -10.36 17.65
N PRO A 161 -11.79 -10.26 16.30
CA PRO A 161 -11.03 -11.12 15.42
C PRO A 161 -9.51 -10.94 15.57
N ILE A 162 -9.01 -9.71 15.81
CA ILE A 162 -7.58 -9.48 16.08
C ILE A 162 -7.13 -10.18 17.37
N LYS A 163 -7.89 -10.05 18.48
CA LYS A 163 -7.64 -10.80 19.72
C LYS A 163 -7.65 -12.31 19.48
N HIS A 164 -8.59 -12.82 18.69
CA HIS A 164 -8.69 -14.24 18.37
C HIS A 164 -7.50 -14.73 17.52
N ILE A 165 -7.05 -13.95 16.54
CA ILE A 165 -5.88 -14.28 15.71
C ILE A 165 -4.62 -14.36 16.59
N TYR A 166 -4.38 -13.36 17.44
CA TYR A 166 -3.21 -13.36 18.33
C TYR A 166 -3.27 -14.40 19.45
N SER A 167 -4.47 -14.89 19.82
CA SER A 167 -4.58 -16.02 20.75
C SER A 167 -4.26 -17.39 20.12
N GLN A 168 -4.21 -17.48 18.78
CA GLN A 168 -3.79 -18.71 18.11
C GLN A 168 -2.28 -18.93 18.27
N PRO A 169 -1.83 -20.16 18.61
CA PRO A 169 -0.41 -20.46 18.77
C PRO A 169 0.34 -20.16 17.47
N CYS A 170 1.49 -19.49 17.58
CA CYS A 170 2.37 -19.25 16.43
C CYS A 170 2.97 -20.57 15.92
N ILE A 171 3.08 -20.74 14.60
CA ILE A 171 3.69 -21.92 14.01
C ILE A 171 5.21 -21.78 14.05
N PRO A 172 5.98 -22.76 14.58
CA PRO A 172 7.44 -22.66 14.66
C PRO A 172 8.09 -22.41 13.30
N ASN A 173 9.04 -21.48 13.25
CA ASN A 173 9.77 -21.04 12.04
C ASN A 173 8.88 -20.48 10.89
N GLN A 174 7.63 -20.09 11.18
CA GLN A 174 6.69 -19.54 10.21
C GLN A 174 6.18 -18.19 10.74
N PRO A 175 6.90 -17.08 10.50
CA PRO A 175 6.57 -15.77 11.09
C PRO A 175 5.19 -15.29 10.60
N ARG A 176 4.31 -14.88 11.52
CA ARG A 176 2.93 -14.53 11.16
C ARG A 176 2.85 -13.14 10.51
N GLN A 177 2.27 -13.10 9.31
CA GLN A 177 2.00 -11.90 8.53
C GLN A 177 0.49 -11.67 8.53
N LEU A 178 0.01 -10.69 9.28
CA LEU A 178 -1.40 -10.28 9.31
C LEU A 178 -1.64 -9.21 8.24
N PHE A 179 -2.58 -9.44 7.34
CA PHE A 179 -3.02 -8.50 6.31
C PHE A 179 -4.45 -8.06 6.62
N VAL A 180 -4.65 -6.77 6.90
CA VAL A 180 -5.94 -6.20 7.34
C VAL A 180 -6.51 -5.28 6.27
N PHE A 181 -7.69 -5.62 5.73
CA PHE A 181 -8.39 -4.84 4.72
C PHE A 181 -9.65 -4.26 5.34
N THR A 182 -9.79 -2.93 5.38
CA THR A 182 -10.96 -2.25 5.96
C THR A 182 -11.14 -0.85 5.38
N ASP A 183 -12.38 -0.34 5.35
CA ASP A 183 -12.66 1.07 5.08
C ASP A 183 -12.67 1.95 6.34
N GLY A 184 -12.24 1.39 7.48
CA GLY A 184 -11.71 2.16 8.61
C GLY A 184 -12.74 2.81 9.53
N GLU A 185 -14.03 2.50 9.39
CA GLU A 185 -15.13 2.95 10.26
C GLU A 185 -15.11 2.26 11.65
N VAL A 186 -13.98 2.36 12.37
CA VAL A 186 -13.71 1.65 13.63
C VAL A 186 -13.71 2.62 14.81
N GLY A 187 -14.57 2.38 15.81
CA GLY A 187 -14.68 3.25 17.00
C GLY A 187 -13.61 3.05 18.08
N ASN A 188 -12.91 1.91 18.11
CA ASN A 188 -11.97 1.51 19.17
C ASN A 188 -10.50 1.48 18.72
N THR A 189 -10.12 2.38 17.81
CA THR A 189 -8.78 2.51 17.20
C THR A 189 -7.60 2.30 18.16
N LYS A 190 -7.62 2.94 19.33
CA LYS A 190 -6.53 2.83 20.31
C LYS A 190 -6.38 1.41 20.86
N GLU A 191 -7.48 0.74 21.20
CA GLU A 191 -7.45 -0.64 21.70
C GLU A 191 -6.93 -1.60 20.65
N VAL A 192 -7.32 -1.41 19.38
CA VAL A 192 -6.84 -2.21 18.25
C VAL A 192 -5.32 -2.06 18.09
N ILE A 193 -4.82 -0.83 18.06
CA ILE A 193 -3.37 -0.54 17.96
C ILE A 193 -2.62 -1.12 19.17
N ASP A 194 -3.16 -0.99 20.39
CA ASP A 194 -2.56 -1.57 21.60
C ASP A 194 -2.52 -3.11 21.56
N GLN A 195 -3.48 -3.79 20.93
CA GLN A 195 -3.41 -5.24 20.72
C GLN A 195 -2.35 -5.63 19.69
N VAL A 196 -2.22 -4.89 18.59
CA VAL A 196 -1.16 -5.12 17.60
C VAL A 196 0.23 -4.91 18.24
N LYS A 197 0.41 -3.80 18.96
CA LYS A 197 1.65 -3.45 19.67
C LYS A 197 2.10 -4.53 20.67
N LYS A 198 1.16 -5.18 21.37
CA LYS A 198 1.46 -6.27 22.33
C LYS A 198 1.99 -7.54 21.66
N ASN A 199 1.73 -7.73 20.38
CA ASN A 199 2.04 -8.97 19.64
C ASN A 199 3.10 -8.77 18.54
N SER A 200 3.67 -7.58 18.42
CA SER A 200 4.63 -7.19 17.37
C SER A 200 5.94 -8.01 17.38
N GLY A 201 6.33 -8.55 18.54
CA GLY A 201 7.50 -9.45 18.65
C GLY A 201 7.33 -10.83 18.00
N SER A 202 6.13 -11.18 17.53
CA SER A 202 5.84 -12.45 16.84
C SER A 202 5.00 -12.30 15.56
N HIS A 203 4.58 -11.07 15.24
CA HIS A 203 3.64 -10.76 14.17
C HIS A 203 4.04 -9.48 13.43
N ARG A 204 3.97 -9.50 12.10
CA ARG A 204 3.92 -8.26 11.30
C ARG A 204 2.49 -7.94 10.88
N CYS A 205 2.12 -6.66 10.90
CA CYS A 205 0.79 -6.19 10.49
C CYS A 205 0.86 -5.28 9.26
N PHE A 206 0.25 -5.70 8.16
CA PHE A 206 0.07 -4.93 6.92
C PHE A 206 -1.38 -4.48 6.86
N SER A 207 -1.63 -3.19 6.61
CA SER A 207 -2.97 -2.60 6.74
C SER A 207 -3.35 -1.76 5.51
N PHE A 208 -4.56 -1.98 5.01
CA PHE A 208 -5.08 -1.41 3.78
C PHE A 208 -6.36 -0.66 4.07
N GLY A 209 -6.28 0.68 4.01
CA GLY A 209 -7.42 1.58 4.10
C GLY A 209 -8.13 1.69 2.75
N ILE A 210 -9.40 1.33 2.68
CA ILE A 210 -10.17 1.26 1.43
C ILE A 210 -11.16 2.43 1.35
N GLY A 211 -11.00 3.29 0.34
CA GLY A 211 -11.83 4.48 0.15
C GLY A 211 -11.44 5.68 1.02
N GLU A 212 -12.01 6.84 0.70
CA GLU A 212 -11.67 8.14 1.32
C GLU A 212 -12.00 8.24 2.83
N GLY A 213 -12.90 7.38 3.33
CA GLY A 213 -13.29 7.33 4.74
C GLY A 213 -12.29 6.61 5.65
N ALA A 214 -11.27 5.96 5.08
CA ALA A 214 -10.37 5.09 5.84
C ALA A 214 -9.57 5.84 6.92
N SER A 215 -9.82 5.49 8.19
CA SER A 215 -9.16 6.07 9.35
C SER A 215 -7.63 5.97 9.24
N SER A 216 -7.00 7.12 8.97
CA SER A 216 -5.55 7.22 8.84
C SER A 216 -4.82 6.88 10.15
N ALA A 217 -5.42 7.18 11.30
CA ALA A 217 -4.89 6.80 12.61
C ALA A 217 -4.86 5.28 12.80
N LEU A 218 -5.94 4.58 12.44
CA LEU A 218 -6.03 3.12 12.53
C LEU A 218 -5.04 2.44 11.59
N ILE A 219 -5.07 2.78 10.30
CA ILE A 219 -4.28 2.10 9.28
C ILE A 219 -2.79 2.31 9.52
N ASN A 220 -2.33 3.56 9.70
CA ASN A 220 -0.91 3.84 9.98
C ASN A 220 -0.49 3.30 11.35
N GLY A 221 -1.36 3.37 12.36
CA GLY A 221 -1.09 2.86 13.71
C GLY A 221 -0.86 1.36 13.75
N MET A 222 -1.73 0.56 13.12
CA MET A 222 -1.57 -0.90 13.05
C MET A 222 -0.27 -1.30 12.32
N ALA A 223 0.03 -0.69 11.17
CA ALA A 223 1.25 -1.00 10.44
C ALA A 223 2.52 -0.62 11.21
N LYS A 224 2.56 0.59 11.78
CA LYS A 224 3.72 1.12 12.50
C LYS A 224 4.06 0.29 13.75
N GLU A 225 3.06 0.04 14.60
CA GLU A 225 3.25 -0.67 15.87
C GLU A 225 3.37 -2.19 15.65
N GLY A 226 2.88 -2.70 14.51
CA GLY A 226 3.06 -4.07 14.05
C GLY A 226 4.22 -4.26 13.06
N GLY A 227 5.16 -3.32 12.92
CA GLY A 227 6.36 -3.50 12.08
C GLY A 227 6.12 -3.90 10.61
N GLY A 228 4.98 -3.53 10.04
CA GLY A 228 4.59 -3.83 8.66
C GLY A 228 4.47 -2.57 7.80
N HIS A 229 3.55 -2.60 6.83
CA HIS A 229 3.38 -1.51 5.86
C HIS A 229 1.91 -1.10 5.73
N ALA A 230 1.65 0.20 5.67
CA ALA A 230 0.32 0.80 5.59
C ALA A 230 0.09 1.39 4.20
N GLN A 231 -1.07 1.15 3.61
CA GLN A 231 -1.46 1.69 2.31
C GLN A 231 -2.92 2.12 2.28
N PHE A 232 -3.21 3.10 1.44
CA PHE A 232 -4.56 3.59 1.18
C PHE A 232 -4.91 3.34 -0.29
N ILE A 233 -6.16 2.94 -0.55
CA ILE A 233 -6.72 2.68 -1.86
C ILE A 233 -7.87 3.66 -2.05
N THR A 234 -7.59 4.78 -2.72
CA THR A 234 -8.44 5.98 -2.83
C THR A 234 -8.77 6.30 -4.28
N GLY A 235 -9.88 6.99 -4.54
CA GLY A 235 -10.33 7.37 -5.87
C GLY A 235 -10.33 6.21 -6.88
N THR A 236 -9.49 6.32 -7.91
CA THR A 236 -9.33 5.33 -9.00
C THR A 236 -8.18 4.34 -8.78
N ASP A 237 -7.59 4.30 -7.57
CA ASP A 237 -6.48 3.40 -7.26
C ASP A 237 -6.83 1.91 -7.46
N ARG A 238 -5.91 1.18 -8.07
CA ARG A 238 -5.97 -0.29 -8.09
C ARG A 238 -5.39 -0.85 -6.80
N MET A 239 -6.15 -1.74 -6.16
CA MET A 239 -5.77 -2.38 -4.90
C MET A 239 -4.64 -3.41 -5.09
N GLN A 240 -4.67 -4.11 -6.21
CA GLN A 240 -3.77 -5.23 -6.53
C GLN A 240 -2.27 -4.88 -6.46
N PRO A 241 -1.73 -3.88 -7.20
CA PRO A 241 -0.28 -3.60 -7.18
C PRO A 241 0.21 -3.15 -5.81
N LYS A 242 -0.58 -2.30 -5.13
CA LYS A 242 -0.34 -1.84 -3.75
C LYS A 242 -0.20 -3.03 -2.79
N VAL A 243 -1.20 -3.91 -2.77
CA VAL A 243 -1.23 -5.07 -1.88
C VAL A 243 -0.15 -6.11 -2.22
N MET A 244 0.18 -6.28 -3.49
CA MET A 244 1.27 -7.17 -3.91
C MET A 244 2.65 -6.66 -3.48
N GLN A 245 2.91 -5.34 -3.53
CA GLN A 245 4.10 -4.75 -2.90
C GLN A 245 4.19 -5.06 -1.40
N SER A 246 3.06 -5.03 -0.68
CA SER A 246 3.04 -5.44 0.74
C SER A 246 3.27 -6.95 0.93
N LEU A 247 2.82 -7.80 0.00
CA LEU A 247 3.18 -9.23 -0.01
C LEU A 247 4.69 -9.41 -0.20
N HIS A 248 5.33 -8.67 -1.12
CA HIS A 248 6.80 -8.67 -1.26
C HIS A 248 7.50 -8.31 0.05
N PHE A 249 7.06 -7.24 0.73
CA PHE A 249 7.60 -6.82 2.04
C PHE A 249 7.42 -7.89 3.13
N SER A 250 6.29 -8.60 3.13
CA SER A 250 6.01 -9.69 4.08
C SER A 250 6.82 -10.97 3.86
N LEU A 251 7.43 -11.15 2.67
CA LEU A 251 8.31 -12.28 2.35
C LEU A 251 9.79 -12.01 2.71
N GLN A 252 10.15 -10.74 2.93
CA GLN A 252 11.48 -10.35 3.39
C GLN A 252 11.66 -10.73 4.87
N PRO A 253 12.89 -11.07 5.32
CA PRO A 253 13.15 -11.24 6.75
C PRO A 253 12.76 -9.99 7.54
N ALA A 254 12.36 -10.14 8.80
CA ALA A 254 12.14 -9.00 9.67
C ALA A 254 13.47 -8.28 9.94
N VAL A 255 13.42 -6.95 9.92
CA VAL A 255 14.50 -6.11 10.42
C VAL A 255 14.15 -5.74 11.86
N GLU A 256 14.98 -6.19 12.78
CA GLU A 256 14.79 -6.10 14.23
C GLU A 256 15.79 -5.12 14.85
N ASP A 257 15.53 -4.67 16.08
CA ASP A 257 16.43 -3.83 16.88
C ASP A 257 16.99 -2.58 16.17
N VAL A 258 16.17 -1.96 15.30
CA VAL A 258 16.54 -0.74 14.57
C VAL A 258 16.84 0.39 15.56
N SER A 259 18.07 0.90 15.51
CA SER A 259 18.52 2.05 16.30
C SER A 259 19.29 3.03 15.42
N VAL A 260 19.09 4.33 15.69
CA VAL A 260 19.74 5.42 14.97
C VAL A 260 20.46 6.30 15.98
N THR A 261 21.78 6.39 15.87
CA THR A 261 22.63 7.22 16.73
C THR A 261 23.31 8.32 15.91
N TRP A 262 23.56 9.46 16.55
CA TRP A 262 24.12 10.65 15.93
C TRP A 262 25.40 11.05 16.64
N ASP A 263 26.53 11.00 15.93
CA ASP A 263 27.82 11.42 16.43
C ASP A 263 28.12 12.82 15.87
N LEU A 264 28.04 13.83 16.73
CA LEU A 264 28.14 15.25 16.38
C LEU A 264 29.36 15.92 17.03
N PRO A 265 29.89 17.00 16.41
CA PRO A 265 30.93 17.82 17.02
C PRO A 265 30.46 18.47 18.33
N LYS A 266 31.41 18.74 19.23
CA LYS A 266 31.14 19.42 20.51
C LYS A 266 30.50 20.79 20.27
N GLY A 267 29.33 21.02 20.85
CA GLY A 267 28.57 22.28 20.71
C GLY A 267 27.40 22.20 19.73
N SER A 268 27.20 21.07 19.05
CA SER A 268 26.03 20.79 18.22
C SER A 268 25.15 19.69 18.81
N THR A 269 23.84 19.82 18.63
CA THR A 269 22.81 18.88 19.08
C THR A 269 21.78 18.65 17.98
N ILE A 270 21.14 17.47 17.99
CA ILE A 270 20.05 17.14 17.06
C ILE A 270 18.78 16.79 17.81
N THR A 271 17.65 17.31 17.31
CA THR A 271 16.30 16.93 17.72
C THR A 271 15.65 16.21 16.55
N VAL A 272 15.37 14.91 16.68
CA VAL A 272 14.68 14.14 15.64
C VAL A 272 13.20 14.53 15.61
N LEU A 273 12.70 14.88 14.42
CA LEU A 273 11.35 15.39 14.16
C LEU A 273 10.42 14.32 13.57
N SER A 274 10.99 13.28 12.98
CA SER A 274 10.27 12.11 12.45
C SER A 274 10.07 11.03 13.51
N PRO A 275 9.03 10.18 13.38
CA PRO A 275 8.90 8.98 14.21
C PRO A 275 10.14 8.07 14.13
N PRO A 276 10.45 7.29 15.18
CA PRO A 276 11.46 6.23 15.09
C PRO A 276 11.14 5.23 13.99
N ILE A 277 12.17 4.76 13.28
CA ILE A 277 12.04 3.69 12.29
C ILE A 277 11.83 2.37 13.04
N THR A 278 10.64 1.79 12.96
CA THR A 278 10.30 0.49 13.57
C THR A 278 10.46 -0.69 12.62
N SER A 279 10.56 -0.45 11.30
CA SER A 279 10.71 -1.47 10.27
C SER A 279 11.47 -0.92 9.05
N LEU A 280 12.24 -1.78 8.38
CA LEU A 280 12.92 -1.49 7.12
C LEU A 280 12.62 -2.59 6.10
N PHE A 281 12.36 -2.20 4.86
CA PHE A 281 12.10 -3.12 3.74
C PHE A 281 12.98 -2.74 2.55
N GLN A 282 13.60 -3.73 1.91
CA GLN A 282 14.28 -3.53 0.64
C GLN A 282 13.24 -3.13 -0.43
N GLY A 283 13.53 -2.06 -1.16
CA GLY A 283 12.60 -1.43 -2.09
C GLY A 283 11.75 -0.31 -1.48
N GLN A 284 11.77 -0.10 -0.16
CA GLN A 284 11.14 1.05 0.48
C GLN A 284 12.19 2.09 0.92
N ARG A 285 11.87 3.38 0.75
CA ARG A 285 12.68 4.48 1.28
C ARG A 285 12.18 4.88 2.67
N SER A 286 13.10 4.99 3.61
CA SER A 286 12.86 5.54 4.94
C SER A 286 13.56 6.89 5.08
N LEU A 287 12.82 7.87 5.60
CA LEU A 287 13.28 9.25 5.75
C LEU A 287 13.31 9.62 7.23
N ILE A 288 14.42 10.23 7.66
CA ILE A 288 14.55 10.80 9.01
C ILE A 288 14.73 12.30 8.86
N TYR A 289 13.94 13.08 9.58
CA TYR A 289 14.08 14.54 9.65
C TYR A 289 14.58 14.93 11.04
N ALA A 290 15.55 15.83 11.11
CA ALA A 290 16.15 16.28 12.36
C ALA A 290 16.51 17.78 12.31
N GLN A 291 16.16 18.52 13.36
CA GLN A 291 16.59 19.91 13.56
C GLN A 291 17.99 19.92 14.18
N LEU A 292 18.94 20.62 13.56
CA LEU A 292 20.31 20.80 14.03
C LEU A 292 20.43 22.11 14.80
N THR A 293 20.86 22.04 16.06
CA THR A 293 20.97 23.17 16.98
C THR A 293 22.41 23.35 17.47
N GLY A 294 22.75 24.57 17.90
CA GLY A 294 24.06 24.91 18.45
C GLY A 294 25.04 25.53 17.44
N GLN A 295 26.31 25.67 17.84
CA GLN A 295 27.34 26.36 17.05
C GLN A 295 28.42 25.37 16.60
N SER A 296 28.47 25.06 15.30
CA SER A 296 29.55 24.31 14.66
C SER A 296 30.42 25.18 13.76
N SER A 297 31.68 24.79 13.57
CA SER A 297 32.51 25.30 12.48
C SER A 297 31.90 24.94 11.12
N GLU A 298 32.06 25.81 10.11
CA GLU A 298 31.57 25.60 8.73
C GLU A 298 32.13 24.35 8.04
N ALA A 299 33.21 23.77 8.58
CA ALA A 299 33.86 22.56 8.07
C ALA A 299 33.61 21.32 8.95
N ALA A 300 32.64 21.36 9.87
CA ALA A 300 32.34 20.24 10.74
C ALA A 300 31.56 19.13 10.00
N GLU A 301 31.94 17.88 10.26
CA GLU A 301 31.22 16.68 9.81
C GLU A 301 30.50 16.02 11.00
N GLY A 302 29.36 15.41 10.72
CA GLY A 302 28.61 14.55 11.63
C GLY A 302 28.52 13.13 11.05
N CYS A 303 28.23 12.16 11.90
CA CYS A 303 27.92 10.79 11.48
C CYS A 303 26.52 10.40 11.94
N VAL A 304 25.78 9.71 11.07
CA VAL A 304 24.56 8.98 11.41
C VAL A 304 24.86 7.50 11.33
N THR A 305 24.66 6.78 12.42
CA THR A 305 24.88 5.34 12.48
C THR A 305 23.53 4.64 12.66
N VAL A 306 23.19 3.75 11.71
CA VAL A 306 21.97 2.94 11.75
C VAL A 306 22.38 1.49 12.03
N LYS A 307 21.96 0.94 13.17
CA LYS A 307 22.19 -0.46 13.55
C LYS A 307 20.88 -1.23 13.55
N TYR A 308 20.92 -2.49 13.13
CA TYR A 308 19.76 -3.38 13.09
C TYR A 308 20.20 -4.85 13.06
N SER A 309 19.30 -5.76 13.39
CA SER A 309 19.44 -7.20 13.18
C SER A 309 18.62 -7.62 11.96
N LEU A 310 19.18 -8.47 11.11
CA LEU A 310 18.48 -9.05 9.96
C LEU A 310 18.73 -10.56 9.94
N ALA A 311 17.68 -11.35 10.08
CA ALA A 311 17.76 -12.82 10.20
C ALA A 311 18.75 -13.29 11.31
N GLY A 312 18.84 -12.54 12.42
CA GLY A 312 19.76 -12.81 13.54
C GLY A 312 21.21 -12.32 13.33
N HIS A 313 21.50 -11.66 12.20
CA HIS A 313 22.82 -11.08 11.93
C HIS A 313 22.81 -9.56 12.19
N PRO A 314 23.63 -9.05 13.14
CA PRO A 314 23.76 -7.62 13.38
C PRO A 314 24.45 -6.93 12.19
N SER A 315 23.88 -5.80 11.78
CA SER A 315 24.32 -4.97 10.67
C SER A 315 24.44 -3.51 11.13
N GLU A 316 25.40 -2.77 10.56
CA GLU A 316 25.67 -1.38 10.91
C GLU A 316 26.03 -0.58 9.65
N ASN A 317 25.28 0.49 9.38
CA ASN A 317 25.52 1.42 8.29
C ASN A 317 25.86 2.79 8.86
N GLN A 318 27.02 3.34 8.49
CA GLN A 318 27.48 4.67 8.91
C GLN A 318 27.44 5.65 7.73
N LEU A 319 26.91 6.84 7.98
CA LEU A 319 26.79 7.93 6.99
C LEU A 319 27.43 9.19 7.54
N HIS A 320 28.59 9.55 6.98
CA HIS A 320 29.22 10.85 7.24
C HIS A 320 28.61 11.95 6.35
N PHE A 321 28.28 13.08 6.96
CA PHE A 321 27.69 14.22 6.27
C PHE A 321 28.27 15.55 6.78
N SER A 322 28.29 16.54 5.90
CA SER A 322 28.71 17.91 6.23
C SER A 322 27.60 18.62 7.00
N LEU A 323 27.92 19.28 8.12
CA LEU A 323 26.97 20.17 8.81
C LEU A 323 26.76 21.48 8.06
N ARG A 324 27.62 21.82 7.09
CA ARG A 324 27.43 22.99 6.22
C ARG A 324 26.15 22.82 5.40
N PRO A 325 25.17 23.73 5.52
CA PRO A 325 23.95 23.66 4.73
C PRO A 325 24.20 23.84 3.23
N ALA A 326 23.39 23.18 2.41
CA ALA A 326 23.31 23.43 0.98
C ALA A 326 22.76 24.86 0.73
N ALA A 327 23.37 25.57 -0.21
CA ALA A 327 22.92 26.90 -0.58
C ALA A 327 21.59 26.84 -1.34
N ASP A 328 20.60 27.61 -0.88
CA ASP A 328 19.31 27.89 -1.53
C ASP A 328 18.53 26.66 -2.03
N SER A 329 18.01 25.86 -1.10
CA SER A 329 17.13 24.70 -1.38
C SER A 329 15.63 25.01 -1.29
N GLY A 330 15.25 26.29 -1.13
CA GLY A 330 13.86 26.74 -1.18
C GLY A 330 12.97 26.39 0.02
N LEU A 331 13.57 25.97 1.15
CA LEU A 331 12.90 25.50 2.38
C LEU A 331 12.06 24.23 2.14
N ILE A 332 12.50 23.36 1.22
CA ILE A 332 11.79 22.13 0.85
C ILE A 332 11.93 21.08 1.96
N VAL A 333 13.12 20.88 2.50
CA VAL A 333 13.37 19.93 3.59
C VAL A 333 12.66 20.39 4.87
N HIS A 334 12.69 21.70 5.16
CA HIS A 334 11.94 22.30 6.27
C HIS A 334 10.44 22.06 6.16
N ARG A 335 9.83 22.23 4.98
CA ARG A 335 8.40 21.95 4.76
C ARG A 335 8.07 20.46 4.87
N LEU A 336 8.94 19.57 4.41
CA LEU A 336 8.76 18.13 4.58
C LEU A 336 8.84 17.73 6.06
N ALA A 337 9.84 18.24 6.79
CA ALA A 337 9.98 18.02 8.23
C ALA A 337 8.79 18.59 9.02
N ALA A 338 8.33 19.80 8.68
CA ALA A 338 7.15 20.42 9.27
C ALA A 338 5.89 19.58 9.00
N ARG A 339 5.69 19.06 7.78
CA ARG A 339 4.58 18.15 7.46
C ARG A 339 4.63 16.89 8.31
N THR A 340 5.79 16.23 8.42
CA THR A 340 5.95 15.02 9.24
C THR A 340 5.64 15.30 10.71
N LEU A 341 6.10 16.42 11.26
CA LEU A 341 5.85 16.81 12.64
C LEU A 341 4.39 17.19 12.89
N ILE A 342 3.74 17.90 11.95
CA ILE A 342 2.30 18.23 12.01
C ILE A 342 1.47 16.94 12.08
N CYS A 343 1.69 15.99 11.16
CA CYS A 343 0.93 14.74 11.15
C CYS A 343 1.14 13.91 12.44
N LEU A 344 2.35 13.91 13.01
CA LEU A 344 2.63 13.24 14.29
C LEU A 344 1.83 13.89 15.44
N LEU A 345 1.86 15.21 15.55
CA LEU A 345 1.13 15.96 16.57
C LEU A 345 -0.40 15.80 16.42
N GLU A 346 -0.92 15.74 15.20
CA GLU A 346 -2.34 15.50 14.95
C GLU A 346 -2.79 14.11 15.45
N MET A 347 -2.00 13.06 15.19
CA MET A 347 -2.26 11.70 15.72
C MET A 347 -2.19 11.63 17.25
N GLU A 348 -1.32 12.44 17.89
CA GLU A 348 -1.24 12.54 19.35
C GLU A 348 -2.45 13.30 19.94
N ALA A 349 -2.94 14.33 19.24
CA ALA A 349 -4.08 15.16 19.67
C ALA A 349 -5.43 14.41 19.68
N GLU A 350 -5.58 13.37 18.86
CA GLU A 350 -6.74 12.46 18.91
C GLU A 350 -6.78 11.61 20.19
N ASN A 351 -5.63 11.37 20.82
CA ASN A 351 -5.46 10.39 21.89
C ASN A 351 -5.27 11.00 23.29
N ASN A 352 -5.24 12.33 23.42
CA ASN A 352 -4.79 13.03 24.63
C ASN A 352 -5.75 14.16 25.09
N GLN A 353 -5.76 14.44 26.39
CA GLN A 353 -6.55 15.52 27.01
C GLN A 353 -5.95 16.91 26.75
N GLU A 354 -4.64 17.01 26.46
CA GLU A 354 -3.92 18.27 26.16
C GLU A 354 -4.14 18.79 24.72
N LYS A 355 -5.28 18.46 24.11
CA LYS A 355 -5.62 18.73 22.70
C LYS A 355 -5.36 20.17 22.26
N GLU A 356 -5.60 21.13 23.15
CA GLU A 356 -5.53 22.56 22.81
C GLU A 356 -4.09 23.13 22.81
N GLU A 357 -3.15 22.55 23.57
CA GLU A 357 -1.73 22.92 23.47
C GLU A 357 -1.08 22.31 22.22
N VAL A 358 -1.46 21.07 21.88
CA VAL A 358 -1.01 20.43 20.63
C VAL A 358 -1.53 21.20 19.42
N LYS A 359 -2.81 21.59 19.41
CA LYS A 359 -3.43 22.44 18.38
C LYS A 359 -2.70 23.77 18.19
N LYS A 360 -2.33 24.48 19.28
CA LYS A 360 -1.53 25.72 19.19
C LYS A 360 -0.19 25.49 18.48
N LYS A 361 0.53 24.41 18.83
CA LYS A 361 1.81 24.04 18.19
C LYS A 361 1.62 23.73 16.71
N VAL A 362 0.60 22.94 16.35
CA VAL A 362 0.29 22.59 14.95
C VAL A 362 -0.06 23.83 14.12
N VAL A 363 -0.90 24.73 14.64
CA VAL A 363 -1.24 26.00 13.97
C VAL A 363 0.01 26.86 13.76
N HIS A 364 0.85 27.00 14.79
CA HIS A 364 2.10 27.78 14.71
C HIS A 364 3.06 27.22 13.64
N LEU A 365 3.35 25.91 13.67
CA LEU A 365 4.21 25.24 12.68
C LEU A 365 3.64 25.35 11.26
N SER A 366 2.33 25.16 11.11
CA SER A 366 1.62 25.25 9.83
C SER A 366 1.74 26.65 9.21
N VAL A 367 1.49 27.71 10.00
CA VAL A 367 1.58 29.10 9.55
C VAL A 367 3.02 29.51 9.22
N GLN A 368 4.01 29.09 10.03
CA GLN A 368 5.42 29.41 9.78
C GLN A 368 6.00 28.71 8.54
N SER A 369 5.68 27.44 8.33
CA SER A 369 6.22 26.63 7.22
C SER A 369 5.45 26.82 5.90
N GLY A 370 4.20 27.27 5.97
CA GLY A 370 3.28 27.29 4.82
C GLY A 370 2.82 25.87 4.43
N VAL A 371 2.66 24.98 5.41
CA VAL A 371 2.17 23.61 5.23
C VAL A 371 0.78 23.49 5.85
N SER A 372 -0.21 22.97 5.12
CA SER A 372 -1.58 22.82 5.63
C SER A 372 -1.63 21.83 6.80
N SER A 373 -2.52 22.07 7.76
CA SER A 373 -2.90 21.14 8.82
C SER A 373 -4.42 21.01 8.92
N SER A 374 -4.91 20.10 9.76
CA SER A 374 -6.33 19.98 10.15
C SER A 374 -6.91 21.23 10.85
N PHE A 375 -6.08 22.18 11.25
CA PHE A 375 -6.46 23.40 11.97
C PHE A 375 -6.21 24.70 11.19
N THR A 376 -5.74 24.62 9.94
CA THR A 376 -5.41 25.79 9.11
C THR A 376 -5.95 25.65 7.69
N ALA A 377 -6.09 26.78 6.99
CA ALA A 377 -6.59 26.81 5.62
C ALA A 377 -5.91 27.92 4.81
N PHE A 378 -5.74 27.70 3.51
CA PHE A 378 -5.28 28.73 2.58
C PHE A 378 -6.46 29.58 2.11
N ILE A 379 -6.38 30.90 2.34
CA ILE A 379 -7.40 31.87 1.92
C ILE A 379 -6.86 32.67 0.74
N ALA A 380 -7.45 32.49 -0.43
CA ALA A 380 -7.15 33.30 -1.61
C ALA A 380 -7.88 34.65 -1.51
N VAL A 381 -7.14 35.75 -1.51
CA VAL A 381 -7.68 37.12 -1.41
C VAL A 381 -7.45 37.85 -2.73
N ASN A 382 -8.53 38.25 -3.40
CA ASN A 382 -8.45 39.13 -4.56
C ASN A 382 -8.08 40.56 -4.11
N LYS A 383 -7.00 41.11 -4.65
CA LYS A 383 -6.47 42.44 -4.32
C LYS A 383 -6.71 43.49 -5.41
N ASP A 384 -7.28 43.12 -6.56
CA ASP A 384 -7.33 43.97 -7.75
C ASP A 384 -8.28 45.17 -7.62
N ASN A 385 -9.15 45.16 -6.61
CA ASN A 385 -10.24 46.14 -6.49
C ASN A 385 -10.39 46.77 -5.09
N ASN A 386 -9.78 46.19 -4.03
CA ASN A 386 -10.11 46.46 -2.62
C ASN A 386 -11.62 46.49 -2.29
N LYS A 387 -12.44 45.79 -3.08
CA LYS A 387 -13.88 45.63 -2.85
C LYS A 387 -14.14 44.27 -2.22
N GLU A 388 -15.01 44.25 -1.23
CA GLU A 388 -15.51 43.01 -0.63
C GLU A 388 -16.19 42.14 -1.70
N ILE A 389 -15.90 40.84 -1.69
CA ILE A 389 -16.60 39.87 -2.53
C ILE A 389 -17.98 39.64 -1.89
N GLN A 390 -18.98 40.34 -2.41
CA GLN A 390 -20.36 40.29 -1.93
C GLN A 390 -21.10 39.11 -2.58
N GLY A 391 -21.60 38.18 -1.76
CA GLY A 391 -22.35 37.00 -2.20
C GLY A 391 -22.41 35.91 -1.12
N PRO A 392 -23.26 34.88 -1.28
CA PRO A 392 -23.24 33.72 -0.40
C PRO A 392 -21.92 32.94 -0.56
N LEU A 393 -21.47 32.30 0.52
CA LEU A 393 -20.38 31.32 0.47
C LEU A 393 -20.78 30.16 -0.44
N LEU A 394 -20.22 30.14 -1.65
CA LEU A 394 -20.41 29.04 -2.59
C LEU A 394 -19.51 27.87 -2.16
N HIS A 395 -20.07 26.94 -1.39
CA HIS A 395 -19.42 25.67 -1.13
C HIS A 395 -19.30 24.89 -2.43
N ARG A 396 -18.10 24.89 -3.00
CA ARG A 396 -17.75 24.02 -4.12
C ARG A 396 -16.98 22.84 -3.56
N ASP A 397 -17.68 21.72 -3.41
CA ASP A 397 -17.04 20.42 -3.35
C ASP A 397 -16.07 20.34 -4.54
N ILE A 398 -14.76 20.23 -4.29
CA ILE A 398 -13.83 19.88 -5.36
C ILE A 398 -14.11 18.41 -5.67
N PRO A 399 -14.54 18.06 -6.90
CA PRO A 399 -14.79 16.67 -7.23
C PRO A 399 -13.47 15.90 -7.19
N MET A 400 -13.27 15.16 -6.10
CA MET A 400 -12.58 13.88 -6.15
C MET A 400 -13.27 13.02 -7.22
N PRO A 401 -12.58 12.08 -7.91
CA PRO A 401 -13.17 11.26 -8.96
C PRO A 401 -14.53 10.67 -8.54
N ASP A 402 -15.59 11.05 -9.24
CA ASP A 402 -16.98 10.83 -8.81
C ASP A 402 -17.31 9.34 -8.62
N VAL A 403 -17.54 8.93 -7.36
CA VAL A 403 -18.38 7.77 -7.04
C VAL A 403 -19.42 8.16 -5.98
N TYR A 404 -20.48 8.80 -6.47
CA TYR A 404 -21.82 8.89 -5.90
C TYR A 404 -22.01 9.49 -4.49
N ARG A 405 -22.41 10.77 -4.51
CA ARG A 405 -23.20 11.44 -3.47
C ARG A 405 -24.60 10.80 -3.36
N SER A 406 -24.79 9.86 -2.42
CA SER A 406 -26.13 9.43 -1.99
C SER A 406 -26.13 8.74 -0.62
N CYS A 407 -26.18 9.53 0.47
CA CYS A 407 -26.92 9.24 1.71
C CYS A 407 -26.73 10.38 2.73
N THR A 408 -27.51 11.46 2.57
CA THR A 408 -27.68 12.48 3.63
C THR A 408 -29.13 12.95 3.70
N SER A 409 -29.99 12.10 4.27
CA SER A 409 -31.22 12.52 4.94
C SER A 409 -31.61 11.46 5.97
N PHE A 410 -32.20 11.89 7.10
CA PHE A 410 -32.44 11.13 8.34
C PHE A 410 -31.12 10.74 9.06
N VAL A 411 -30.84 11.06 10.33
CA VAL A 411 -31.63 11.48 11.54
C VAL A 411 -30.76 12.54 12.28
N CYS A 412 -31.22 13.50 13.11
CA CYS A 412 -32.46 13.76 13.85
C CYS A 412 -33.01 15.19 13.51
N ASP A 413 -33.63 16.05 14.35
CA ASP A 413 -33.99 16.03 15.78
C ASP A 413 -35.34 16.73 16.07
N SER A 414 -35.99 16.39 17.19
CA SER A 414 -37.30 16.92 17.58
C SER A 414 -37.23 18.02 18.64
N ALA A 415 -37.89 19.17 18.42
CA ALA A 415 -38.79 19.86 19.38
C ALA A 415 -39.07 21.35 19.04
N ALA A 416 -40.32 21.78 19.28
CA ALA A 416 -40.79 23.18 19.46
C ALA A 416 -40.78 24.12 18.21
N ILE A 417 -41.72 25.06 18.01
CA ILE A 417 -43.13 25.25 18.46
C ILE A 417 -43.75 26.35 17.55
N PHE A 418 -44.95 26.13 16.99
CA PHE A 418 -45.77 27.10 16.20
C PHE A 418 -45.05 27.67 14.91
N GLU A 419 -45.73 28.15 13.86
CA GLU A 419 -47.08 28.72 13.72
C GLU A 419 -47.70 28.33 12.34
N GLU A 420 -48.93 28.75 12.08
CA GLU A 420 -49.79 28.32 10.95
C GLU A 420 -49.33 28.80 9.56
N ILE A 421 -49.63 28.00 8.51
CA ILE A 421 -50.23 28.47 7.23
C ILE A 421 -50.78 27.27 6.45
N GLU A 422 -51.98 27.43 5.91
CA GLU A 422 -52.71 26.44 5.11
C GLU A 422 -52.27 26.46 3.63
N THR A 423 -52.11 25.31 2.98
CA THR A 423 -53.11 24.77 2.00
C THR A 423 -52.54 23.60 1.18
N GLU A 424 -53.44 22.65 0.90
CA GLU A 424 -53.56 21.79 -0.29
C GLU A 424 -52.28 21.40 -1.08
N ASP A 425 -51.83 20.14 -0.91
CA ASP A 425 -52.08 19.13 -1.97
C ASP A 425 -51.97 17.69 -1.45
N ARG A 426 -53.01 16.88 -1.65
CA ARG A 426 -53.04 15.44 -1.33
C ARG A 426 -53.30 14.65 -2.62
N CYS A 427 -52.32 13.89 -3.11
CA CYS A 427 -52.63 12.68 -3.89
C CYS A 427 -51.43 11.71 -4.03
N LEU A 428 -51.75 10.41 -3.97
CA LEU A 428 -50.91 9.24 -4.29
C LEU A 428 -49.61 9.02 -3.48
N MET A 429 -49.76 8.70 -2.20
CA MET A 429 -49.16 7.46 -1.67
C MET A 429 -50.21 6.35 -1.74
N ASP A 430 -50.16 5.52 -2.79
CA ASP A 430 -50.65 4.13 -2.84
C ASP A 430 -50.61 3.63 -4.29
N PHE A 431 -49.55 2.89 -4.67
CA PHE A 431 -49.56 1.77 -5.63
C PHE A 431 -48.12 1.26 -5.88
N CYS A 432 -47.63 0.33 -5.06
CA CYS A 432 -46.48 -0.54 -5.40
C CYS A 432 -46.49 -1.86 -4.60
N CYS A 433 -47.67 -2.46 -4.44
CA CYS A 433 -47.84 -3.84 -4.00
C CYS A 433 -48.89 -4.53 -4.88
N LEU A 434 -48.49 -4.93 -6.10
CA LEU A 434 -48.96 -6.11 -6.82
C LEU A 434 -48.24 -6.15 -8.18
N TYR A 435 -47.37 -7.14 -8.40
CA TYR A 435 -47.25 -7.94 -9.63
C TYR A 435 -46.06 -8.90 -9.48
N SER A 436 -46.33 -10.13 -9.02
CA SER A 436 -45.44 -11.25 -9.35
C SER A 436 -45.57 -11.52 -10.84
N MET A 437 -44.46 -11.43 -11.56
CA MET A 437 -44.31 -11.98 -12.90
C MET A 437 -43.11 -12.93 -12.85
N ASP A 438 -43.40 -14.22 -12.88
CA ASP A 438 -42.38 -15.26 -13.04
C ASP A 438 -41.76 -15.14 -14.43
N GLY A 439 -40.63 -14.43 -14.49
CA GLY A 439 -39.77 -14.34 -15.66
C GLY A 439 -38.41 -14.91 -15.32
N GLU A 440 -38.03 -16.03 -15.95
CA GLU A 440 -36.65 -16.51 -15.92
C GLU A 440 -35.75 -15.47 -16.60
N PHE A 441 -35.17 -14.58 -15.81
CA PHE A 441 -34.10 -13.72 -16.29
C PHE A 441 -32.95 -14.63 -16.75
N PRO A 442 -32.48 -14.51 -18.01
CA PRO A 442 -31.30 -15.25 -18.43
C PRO A 442 -30.14 -14.87 -17.49
N PRO A 443 -29.30 -15.84 -17.07
CA PRO A 443 -28.27 -15.58 -16.08
C PRO A 443 -27.41 -14.42 -16.55
N ALA A 444 -27.36 -13.36 -15.74
CA ALA A 444 -26.61 -12.16 -16.05
C ALA A 444 -25.19 -12.58 -16.45
N LYS A 445 -24.75 -12.21 -17.66
CA LYS A 445 -23.39 -12.49 -18.11
C LYS A 445 -22.46 -11.96 -17.03
N LYS A 446 -21.70 -12.86 -16.38
CA LYS A 446 -20.69 -12.47 -15.40
C LYS A 446 -19.85 -11.37 -16.06
N PRO A 447 -19.58 -10.24 -15.37
CA PRO A 447 -18.72 -9.20 -15.94
C PRO A 447 -17.41 -9.86 -16.38
N LEU A 448 -16.86 -9.45 -17.52
CA LEU A 448 -15.57 -9.98 -17.97
C LEU A 448 -14.55 -9.71 -16.86
N ARG A 449 -14.10 -10.78 -16.18
CA ARG A 449 -12.97 -10.71 -15.26
C ARG A 449 -11.76 -10.29 -16.10
N ASP A 450 -10.94 -9.39 -15.57
CA ASP A 450 -9.77 -8.89 -16.29
C ASP A 450 -8.88 -10.08 -16.77
N PRO A 451 -8.29 -10.03 -17.99
CA PRO A 451 -7.52 -11.14 -18.53
C PRO A 451 -6.34 -11.61 -17.66
N LEU A 452 -5.68 -10.70 -16.91
CA LEU A 452 -4.62 -11.09 -15.98
C LEU A 452 -5.23 -11.85 -14.79
N LEU A 453 -6.32 -11.36 -14.21
CA LEU A 453 -7.04 -12.08 -13.15
C LEU A 453 -7.62 -13.43 -13.61
N GLN A 454 -8.03 -13.55 -14.87
CA GLN A 454 -8.43 -14.83 -15.46
C GLN A 454 -7.22 -15.79 -15.51
N LEU A 455 -6.07 -15.36 -16.04
CA LEU A 455 -4.86 -16.20 -16.09
C LEU A 455 -4.39 -16.61 -14.69
N VAL A 456 -4.36 -15.67 -13.73
CA VAL A 456 -4.06 -15.88 -12.31
C VAL A 456 -4.98 -16.95 -11.71
N SER A 457 -6.29 -16.90 -11.99
CA SER A 457 -7.26 -17.85 -11.44
C SER A 457 -6.99 -19.32 -11.83
N LEU A 458 -6.36 -19.53 -12.99
CA LEU A 458 -6.06 -20.85 -13.56
C LEU A 458 -4.77 -21.48 -13.03
N GLN A 459 -3.88 -20.70 -12.38
CA GLN A 459 -2.63 -21.26 -11.84
C GLN A 459 -2.93 -22.29 -10.75
N LYS A 460 -2.27 -23.45 -10.77
CA LYS A 460 -2.26 -24.40 -9.66
C LYS A 460 -1.39 -23.86 -8.52
N ALA A 461 -1.67 -24.28 -7.29
CA ALA A 461 -0.92 -23.86 -6.10
C ALA A 461 0.59 -24.06 -6.26
N SER A 462 0.98 -25.15 -6.93
CA SER A 462 2.34 -25.52 -7.35
C SER A 462 3.06 -24.52 -8.25
N GLY A 463 2.36 -23.55 -8.86
CA GLY A 463 2.92 -22.58 -9.80
C GLY A 463 2.70 -22.90 -11.28
N CYS A 464 2.29 -24.11 -11.63
CA CYS A 464 2.05 -24.48 -13.04
C CYS A 464 0.64 -24.12 -13.52
N TRP A 465 0.49 -24.07 -14.84
CA TRP A 465 -0.81 -24.09 -15.51
C TRP A 465 -1.04 -25.45 -16.18
N LEU A 466 -2.31 -25.81 -16.35
CA LEU A 466 -2.72 -26.97 -17.14
C LEU A 466 -3.14 -26.50 -18.53
N LEU A 467 -2.91 -27.34 -19.54
CA LEU A 467 -3.40 -27.08 -20.90
C LEU A 467 -4.89 -27.38 -20.95
N ASP A 468 -5.72 -26.34 -20.91
CA ASP A 468 -7.17 -26.45 -21.02
C ASP A 468 -7.78 -25.29 -21.85
N PRO A 469 -9.06 -25.38 -22.27
CA PRO A 469 -9.70 -24.34 -23.07
C PRO A 469 -9.82 -22.97 -22.37
N ALA A 470 -9.82 -22.92 -21.04
CA ALA A 470 -9.90 -21.68 -20.28
C ALA A 470 -8.56 -20.93 -20.28
N LEU A 471 -7.44 -21.66 -20.23
CA LEU A 471 -6.11 -21.10 -20.47
C LEU A 471 -5.98 -20.57 -21.89
N ALA A 472 -6.35 -21.36 -22.90
CA ALA A 472 -6.32 -20.91 -24.29
C ALA A 472 -7.11 -19.61 -24.48
N ALA A 473 -8.33 -19.53 -23.92
CA ALA A 473 -9.15 -18.33 -23.94
C ALA A 473 -8.50 -17.13 -23.22
N ALA A 474 -7.86 -17.33 -22.06
CA ALA A 474 -7.14 -16.28 -21.33
C ALA A 474 -5.95 -15.72 -22.15
N LEU A 475 -5.28 -16.58 -22.93
CA LEU A 475 -4.20 -16.21 -23.85
C LEU A 475 -4.70 -15.57 -25.17
N GLY A 476 -6.02 -15.46 -25.37
CA GLY A 476 -6.61 -14.95 -26.62
C GLY A 476 -6.49 -15.91 -27.81
N LYS A 477 -6.42 -17.23 -27.55
CA LYS A 477 -6.24 -18.30 -28.54
C LYS A 477 -7.32 -19.38 -28.44
N THR A 478 -7.44 -20.20 -29.47
CA THR A 478 -8.24 -21.43 -29.44
C THR A 478 -7.43 -22.61 -28.93
N ASN A 479 -8.07 -23.59 -28.29
CA ASN A 479 -7.38 -24.78 -27.78
C ASN A 479 -6.62 -25.55 -28.88
N GLN A 480 -7.17 -25.57 -30.11
CA GLN A 480 -6.54 -26.23 -31.27
C GLN A 480 -5.23 -25.56 -31.70
N GLU A 481 -5.15 -24.22 -31.67
CA GLU A 481 -3.90 -23.50 -31.97
C GLU A 481 -2.83 -23.81 -30.92
N VAL A 482 -3.21 -23.82 -29.64
CA VAL A 482 -2.29 -24.06 -28.53
C VAL A 482 -1.77 -25.51 -28.52
N GLU A 483 -2.64 -26.50 -28.78
CA GLU A 483 -2.24 -27.91 -28.90
C GLU A 483 -1.35 -28.16 -30.12
N LYS A 484 -1.70 -27.58 -31.28
CA LYS A 484 -0.94 -27.78 -32.54
C LYS A 484 0.47 -27.17 -32.49
N SER A 485 0.66 -26.10 -31.72
CA SER A 485 1.96 -25.42 -31.57
C SER A 485 2.87 -26.04 -30.48
N LYS A 486 2.42 -27.09 -29.78
CA LYS A 486 3.17 -27.74 -28.70
C LYS A 486 4.38 -28.53 -29.25
N PRO A 487 5.62 -28.32 -28.73
CA PRO A 487 6.77 -29.15 -29.07
C PRO A 487 6.63 -30.61 -28.60
N GLU A 488 7.05 -31.58 -29.43
CA GLU A 488 6.86 -33.02 -29.20
C GLU A 488 7.43 -33.52 -27.87
N LYS A 489 8.57 -32.97 -27.43
CA LYS A 489 9.28 -33.37 -26.21
C LYS A 489 8.74 -32.72 -24.94
N ALA A 490 7.82 -31.76 -25.05
CA ALA A 490 7.29 -31.01 -23.91
C ALA A 490 6.13 -31.74 -23.23
N SER A 491 6.08 -31.71 -21.89
CA SER A 491 4.85 -32.04 -21.18
C SER A 491 3.78 -30.95 -21.44
N SER A 492 2.50 -31.27 -21.28
CA SER A 492 1.43 -30.29 -21.51
C SER A 492 1.44 -29.17 -20.47
N GLU A 493 1.86 -29.48 -19.24
CA GLU A 493 2.00 -28.56 -18.11
C GLU A 493 3.19 -27.62 -18.28
N VAL A 494 4.34 -28.15 -18.75
CA VAL A 494 5.52 -27.33 -19.09
C VAL A 494 5.18 -26.35 -20.23
N TRP A 495 4.50 -26.84 -21.27
CA TRP A 495 4.04 -26.00 -22.38
C TRP A 495 3.06 -24.90 -21.93
N ALA A 496 2.01 -25.27 -21.20
CA ALA A 496 1.03 -24.32 -20.65
C ALA A 496 1.66 -23.26 -19.73
N THR A 497 2.60 -23.67 -18.88
CA THR A 497 3.29 -22.76 -17.94
C THR A 497 4.21 -21.79 -18.68
N ILE A 498 4.94 -22.24 -19.71
CA ILE A 498 5.79 -21.36 -20.53
C ILE A 498 4.95 -20.36 -21.33
N LEU A 499 3.79 -20.76 -21.87
CA LEU A 499 2.88 -19.85 -22.56
C LEU A 499 2.32 -18.76 -21.63
N ALA A 500 1.92 -19.13 -20.40
CA ALA A 500 1.46 -18.17 -19.40
C ALA A 500 2.56 -17.14 -19.08
N LEU A 501 3.81 -17.59 -18.88
CA LEU A 501 4.96 -16.71 -18.65
C LEU A 501 5.26 -15.77 -19.83
N ILE A 502 5.24 -16.29 -21.07
CA ILE A 502 5.44 -15.44 -22.27
C ILE A 502 4.32 -14.40 -22.39
N TRP A 503 3.07 -14.76 -22.09
CA TRP A 503 1.95 -13.82 -22.15
C TRP A 503 2.07 -12.71 -21.10
N LEU A 504 2.47 -13.04 -19.86
CA LEU A 504 2.72 -12.04 -18.81
C LEU A 504 3.81 -11.03 -19.23
N HIS A 505 4.95 -11.52 -19.70
CA HIS A 505 6.06 -10.69 -20.17
C HIS A 505 5.82 -10.00 -21.52
N GLY A 506 4.90 -10.52 -22.34
CA GLY A 506 4.57 -9.97 -23.66
C GLY A 506 3.47 -8.92 -23.65
N PHE A 507 2.47 -9.07 -22.77
CA PHE A 507 1.24 -8.27 -22.79
C PHE A 507 0.88 -7.59 -21.46
N LYS A 508 1.56 -7.91 -20.36
CA LYS A 508 1.21 -7.39 -19.01
C LYS A 508 2.40 -6.80 -18.23
N MET A 509 3.44 -6.35 -18.91
CA MET A 509 4.60 -5.70 -18.27
C MET A 509 4.26 -4.37 -17.56
N ASP A 510 3.16 -3.72 -17.94
CA ASP A 510 2.55 -2.58 -17.24
C ASP A 510 2.04 -2.94 -15.83
N ALA A 511 1.68 -4.21 -15.61
CA ALA A 511 1.18 -4.74 -14.34
C ALA A 511 2.19 -5.70 -13.67
N LYS A 512 3.50 -5.56 -13.94
CA LYS A 512 4.55 -6.49 -13.46
C LYS A 512 4.48 -6.75 -11.95
N ASP A 513 4.29 -5.70 -11.17
CA ASP A 513 4.24 -5.74 -9.70
C ASP A 513 3.05 -6.58 -9.17
N GLU A 514 2.04 -6.86 -10.00
CA GLU A 514 0.91 -7.72 -9.65
C GLU A 514 1.20 -9.22 -9.83
N TRP A 515 2.09 -9.59 -10.77
CA TRP A 515 2.30 -10.99 -11.17
C TRP A 515 3.72 -11.53 -10.98
N GLU A 516 4.70 -10.72 -10.60
CA GLU A 516 6.08 -11.23 -10.53
C GLU A 516 6.29 -12.36 -9.50
N LEU A 517 5.56 -12.37 -8.36
CA LEU A 517 5.53 -13.52 -7.44
C LEU A 517 4.87 -14.77 -8.04
N LEU A 518 3.78 -14.57 -8.79
CA LEU A 518 3.07 -15.63 -9.51
C LEU A 518 4.00 -16.31 -10.54
N ALA A 519 4.77 -15.50 -11.28
CA ALA A 519 5.77 -15.95 -12.25
C ALA A 519 6.97 -16.60 -11.57
N ALA A 520 7.52 -16.02 -10.49
CA ALA A 520 8.64 -16.60 -9.73
C ALA A 520 8.31 -18.02 -9.23
N LYS A 521 7.08 -18.24 -8.74
CA LYS A 521 6.62 -19.59 -8.35
C LYS A 521 6.55 -20.55 -9.54
N ALA A 522 6.05 -20.10 -10.69
CA ALA A 522 6.00 -20.89 -11.91
C ALA A 522 7.41 -21.27 -12.44
N VAL A 523 8.36 -20.34 -12.37
CA VAL A 523 9.78 -20.55 -12.74
C VAL A 523 10.45 -21.55 -11.80
N SER A 524 10.21 -21.43 -10.50
CA SER A 524 10.68 -22.41 -9.51
C SER A 524 10.15 -23.82 -9.80
N TRP A 525 8.87 -23.93 -10.18
CA TRP A 525 8.25 -25.20 -10.57
C TRP A 525 8.86 -25.78 -11.85
N LEU A 526 9.05 -24.96 -12.89
CA LEU A 526 9.69 -25.36 -14.16
C LEU A 526 11.12 -25.86 -13.94
N SER A 527 11.89 -25.17 -13.09
CA SER A 527 13.26 -25.54 -12.73
C SER A 527 13.31 -26.92 -12.06
N ALA A 528 12.33 -27.24 -11.21
CA ALA A 528 12.20 -28.56 -10.58
C ALA A 528 11.88 -29.69 -11.59
N GLN A 529 11.18 -29.40 -12.69
CA GLN A 529 10.87 -30.41 -13.73
C GLN A 529 12.08 -30.83 -14.57
N LYS A 530 13.18 -30.06 -14.57
CA LYS A 530 14.39 -30.32 -15.41
C LYS A 530 14.08 -30.55 -16.89
N ALA A 531 13.07 -29.85 -17.43
CA ALA A 531 12.57 -30.08 -18.78
C ALA A 531 13.64 -29.74 -19.85
N PRO A 532 14.02 -30.67 -20.75
CA PRO A 532 15.07 -30.41 -21.74
C PRO A 532 14.63 -29.51 -22.91
N SER A 533 13.32 -29.32 -23.11
CA SER A 533 12.73 -28.63 -24.26
C SER A 533 12.35 -27.16 -24.00
N VAL A 534 12.82 -26.55 -22.90
CA VAL A 534 12.40 -25.18 -22.51
C VAL A 534 12.68 -24.16 -23.62
N THR A 535 13.85 -24.22 -24.28
CA THR A 535 14.18 -23.30 -25.38
C THR A 535 13.24 -23.49 -26.58
N GLU A 536 13.00 -24.74 -27.00
CA GLU A 536 12.05 -25.09 -28.07
C GLU A 536 10.63 -24.55 -27.75
N CYS A 537 10.21 -24.62 -26.47
CA CYS A 537 8.93 -24.08 -26.01
C CYS A 537 8.90 -22.55 -26.01
N VAL A 538 9.98 -21.86 -25.64
CA VAL A 538 10.02 -20.39 -25.65
C VAL A 538 9.95 -19.86 -27.08
N GLU A 539 10.63 -20.50 -28.02
CA GLU A 539 10.56 -20.15 -29.45
C GLU A 539 9.16 -20.39 -30.04
N ALA A 540 8.60 -21.59 -29.84
CA ALA A 540 7.25 -21.92 -30.32
C ALA A 540 6.15 -21.05 -29.69
N GLY A 541 6.27 -20.73 -28.39
CA GLY A 541 5.32 -19.88 -27.67
C GLY A 541 5.36 -18.42 -28.12
N ASN A 542 6.56 -17.87 -28.37
CA ASN A 542 6.72 -16.54 -28.97
C ASN A 542 6.07 -16.46 -30.36
N ILE A 543 6.25 -17.48 -31.21
CA ILE A 543 5.61 -17.56 -32.55
C ILE A 543 4.08 -17.61 -32.42
N LEU A 544 3.54 -18.45 -31.52
CA LEU A 544 2.09 -18.58 -31.32
C LEU A 544 1.45 -17.26 -30.83
N LEU A 545 2.08 -16.60 -29.86
CA LEU A 545 1.54 -15.39 -29.23
C LEU A 545 1.88 -14.09 -29.99
N GLY A 546 2.85 -14.12 -30.91
CA GLY A 546 3.33 -12.92 -31.61
C GLY A 546 4.27 -12.07 -30.75
N CYS A 547 4.99 -12.70 -29.82
CA CYS A 547 5.90 -12.04 -28.88
C CYS A 547 7.37 -12.28 -29.24
N SER A 548 8.28 -11.57 -28.58
CA SER A 548 9.74 -11.72 -28.72
C SER A 548 10.43 -11.73 -27.35
N VAL A 549 9.86 -12.46 -26.38
CA VAL A 549 10.38 -12.53 -25.01
C VAL A 549 11.59 -13.47 -24.94
N GLN A 550 12.69 -12.99 -24.38
CA GLN A 550 13.91 -13.79 -24.18
C GLN A 550 13.75 -14.78 -23.02
N LYS A 551 14.34 -15.98 -23.15
CA LYS A 551 14.34 -17.01 -22.10
C LYS A 551 14.86 -16.48 -20.74
N THR A 552 15.90 -15.66 -20.78
CA THR A 552 16.48 -14.98 -19.59
C THR A 552 15.51 -14.00 -18.93
N ALA A 553 14.65 -13.32 -19.70
CA ALA A 553 13.63 -12.43 -19.14
C ALA A 553 12.55 -13.22 -18.37
N LEU A 554 12.29 -14.47 -18.75
CA LEU A 554 11.41 -15.39 -18.03
C LEU A 554 12.08 -16.02 -16.79
N GLY A 555 13.36 -15.75 -16.51
CA GLY A 555 14.10 -16.37 -15.40
C GLY A 555 14.47 -17.84 -15.60
N LEU A 556 14.50 -18.35 -16.84
CA LEU A 556 14.67 -19.77 -17.19
C LEU A 556 16.05 -20.14 -17.74
#